data_AF-A0A257PRY4-F1
#
_entry.id   AF-A0A257PRY4-F1
#
_cell.length_a   1.000
_cell.length_b   1.000
_cell.length_c   1.000
_cell.angle_alpha   90.00
_cell.angle_beta   90.00
_cell.angle_gamma   90.00
#
_symmetry.space_group_name_H-M   'P 1'
#
loop_
_entity.id
_entity.type
_entity.pdbx_description
1 polymer ?
#
loop_
_entity_poly.entity_id
_entity_poly.type
_entity_poly.pdbx_seq_one_letter_code
_entity_poly.pdbx_strand_id
1 'polypeptide(L)'
;QGERLDETAFGLVMQVLGREFEYVILDSPPLPIVSDGLVLGGFADLILSVVSVAHTGRRAFAQHNELIESLGRPHGIIINGADGADYQATEAYFLGEASKRSKFAGWFRTG
;
A
#
# COMPACT_ATOMS: atom_id res chain seq x y z
N GLN A 1 6.32 -22.24 -10.77
CA GLN A 1 6.44 -22.41 -9.31
C GLN A 1 7.10 -21.14 -8.81
N GLY A 2 6.41 -20.32 -8.01
CA GLY A 2 6.95 -19.04 -7.56
C GLY A 2 8.06 -19.25 -6.55
N GLU A 3 9.18 -18.56 -6.73
CA GLU A 3 10.26 -18.50 -5.76
C GLU A 3 9.74 -17.80 -4.51
N ARG A 4 9.63 -18.54 -3.40
CA ARG A 4 9.08 -18.03 -2.14
C ARG A 4 10.13 -17.17 -1.45
N LEU A 5 9.75 -15.99 -0.96
CA LEU A 5 10.64 -15.15 -0.15
C LEU A 5 11.19 -15.94 1.03
N ASP A 6 12.52 -16.01 1.16
CA ASP A 6 13.20 -16.52 2.34
C ASP A 6 13.21 -15.42 3.41
N GLU A 7 12.44 -15.65 4.47
CA GLU A 7 12.27 -14.75 5.61
C GLU A 7 13.60 -14.39 6.28
N THR A 8 14.58 -15.31 6.32
CA THR A 8 15.87 -15.08 6.97
C THR A 8 16.73 -14.13 6.14
N ALA A 9 16.85 -14.40 4.84
CA ALA A 9 17.60 -13.56 3.93
C ALA A 9 16.97 -12.17 3.81
N PHE A 10 15.64 -12.10 3.76
CA PHE A 10 14.91 -10.85 3.70
C PHE A 10 15.08 -10.00 4.97
N GLY A 11 15.06 -10.63 6.16
CA GLY A 11 15.31 -9.95 7.42
C GLY A 11 16.68 -9.26 7.49
N LEU A 12 17.73 -9.89 6.93
CA LEU A 12 19.06 -9.26 6.84
C LEU A 12 19.05 -8.02 5.94
N VAL A 13 18.33 -8.07 4.81
CA VAL A 13 18.17 -6.92 3.93
C VAL A 13 17.44 -5.78 4.65
N MET A 14 16.35 -6.07 5.37
CA MET A 14 15.60 -5.07 6.14
C MET A 14 16.46 -4.39 7.21
N GLN A 15 17.34 -5.15 7.89
CA GLN A 15 18.28 -4.58 8.86
C GLN A 15 19.27 -3.61 8.22
N VAL A 16 19.76 -3.91 7.01
CA VAL A 16 20.65 -3.00 6.29
C VAL A 16 19.89 -1.75 5.88
N LEU A 17 18.73 -1.90 5.23
CA LEU A 17 17.93 -0.77 4.76
C LEU A 17 17.49 0.15 5.91
N GLY A 18 17.08 -0.41 7.05
CA GLY A 18 16.67 0.37 8.21
C GLY A 18 17.79 1.16 8.89
N ARG A 19 19.07 0.88 8.58
CA ARG A 19 20.20 1.71 9.02
C ARG A 19 20.56 2.81 8.04
N GLU A 20 20.37 2.54 6.75
CA GLU A 20 20.78 3.44 5.66
C GLU A 20 19.69 4.44 5.26
N PHE A 21 18.42 4.14 5.56
CA PHE A 21 17.27 4.95 5.18
C PHE A 21 16.36 5.24 6.39
N GLU A 22 15.85 6.47 6.45
CA GLU A 22 14.86 6.87 7.47
C GLU A 22 13.49 6.21 7.24
N TYR A 23 13.14 5.98 5.97
CA TYR A 23 11.89 5.35 5.57
C TYR A 23 12.15 4.35 4.43
N VAL A 24 11.55 3.18 4.54
CA VAL A 24 11.58 2.12 3.52
C VAL A 24 10.14 1.81 3.14
N ILE A 25 9.79 1.97 1.86
CA ILE A 25 8.47 1.62 1.33
C ILE A 25 8.58 0.27 0.64
N LEU A 26 7.83 -0.70 1.14
CA LEU A 26 7.74 -2.04 0.57
C LEU A 26 6.48 -2.12 -0.30
N ASP A 27 6.66 -2.35 -1.61
CA ASP A 27 5.54 -2.64 -2.50
C ASP A 27 5.24 -4.14 -2.46
N SER A 28 3.96 -4.50 -2.33
CA SER A 28 3.51 -5.88 -2.16
C SER A 28 2.52 -6.30 -3.25
N PRO A 29 2.54 -7.56 -3.70
CA PRO A 29 1.49 -8.05 -4.59
C PRO A 29 0.11 -7.97 -3.91
N PRO A 30 -0.98 -7.92 -4.69
CA PRO A 30 -2.33 -7.82 -4.13
C PRO A 30 -2.71 -9.06 -3.31
N LEU A 31 -3.20 -8.82 -2.09
CA LEU A 31 -3.79 -9.84 -1.24
C LEU A 31 -5.26 -10.10 -1.62
N PRO A 32 -5.80 -11.30 -1.33
CA PRO A 32 -5.19 -12.45 -0.64
C PRO A 32 -4.49 -13.44 -1.58
N ILE A 33 -4.35 -13.11 -2.88
CA ILE A 33 -3.96 -14.08 -3.92
C ILE A 33 -2.52 -14.59 -3.73
N VAL A 34 -1.63 -13.76 -3.19
CA VAL A 34 -0.21 -14.09 -2.99
C VAL A 34 0.17 -13.91 -1.52
N SER A 35 0.70 -14.95 -0.88
CA SER A 35 1.10 -14.93 0.54
C SER A 35 2.27 -14.00 0.84
N ASP A 36 3.08 -13.66 -0.17
CA ASP A 36 4.30 -12.86 0.00
C ASP A 36 4.02 -11.47 0.59
N GLY A 37 2.85 -10.89 0.32
CA GLY A 37 2.44 -9.63 0.95
C GLY A 37 2.31 -9.70 2.47
N LEU A 38 1.95 -10.87 3.03
CA LEU A 38 1.89 -11.06 4.48
C LEU A 38 3.28 -11.17 5.10
N VAL A 39 4.23 -11.81 4.40
CA VAL A 39 5.63 -11.88 4.84
C VAL A 39 6.20 -10.47 4.92
N LEU A 40 6.00 -9.65 3.87
CA LEU A 40 6.41 -8.25 3.86
C LEU A 40 5.76 -7.45 5.00
N GLY A 41 4.46 -7.64 5.23
CA GLY A 41 3.74 -7.01 6.34
C GLY A 41 4.28 -7.39 7.72
N GLY A 42 4.85 -8.59 7.87
CA GLY A 42 5.51 -9.02 9.09
C GLY A 42 6.74 -8.19 9.46
N PHE A 43 7.45 -7.65 8.47
CA PHE A 43 8.63 -6.79 8.66
C PHE A 43 8.29 -5.29 8.72
N ALA A 44 7.08 -4.88 8.35
CA ALA A 44 6.69 -3.48 8.30
C ALA A 44 6.24 -2.95 9.68
N ASP A 45 6.63 -1.71 9.98
CA ASP A 45 6.15 -0.98 11.17
C ASP A 45 4.73 -0.42 11.00
N LEU A 46 4.32 -0.19 9.75
CA LEU A 46 3.00 0.32 9.36
C LEU A 46 2.59 -0.33 8.04
N ILE A 47 1.34 -0.77 7.94
CA ILE A 47 0.77 -1.32 6.71
C ILE A 47 -0.25 -0.34 6.15
N LEU A 48 -0.10 0.03 4.88
CA LEU A 48 -1.06 0.86 4.15
C LEU A 48 -1.71 0.04 3.04
N SER A 49 -3.02 -0.16 3.14
CA SER A 49 -3.79 -0.92 2.14
C SER A 49 -4.47 0.02 1.16
N VAL A 50 -4.21 -0.17 -0.13
CA VAL A 50 -4.82 0.64 -1.20
C VAL A 50 -6.08 -0.04 -1.70
N VAL A 51 -7.21 0.66 -1.63
CA VAL A 51 -8.53 0.17 -2.02
C VAL A 51 -9.03 1.01 -3.18
N SER A 52 -9.28 0.38 -4.33
CA SER A 52 -9.90 1.07 -5.46
C SER A 52 -11.42 1.11 -5.30
N VAL A 53 -12.01 2.30 -5.28
CA VAL A 53 -13.47 2.48 -5.13
C VAL A 53 -14.26 1.73 -6.22
N ALA A 54 -13.74 1.72 -7.45
CA ALA A 54 -14.43 1.11 -8.60
C ALA A 54 -14.16 -0.40 -8.75
N HIS A 55 -13.06 -0.93 -8.19
CA HIS A 55 -12.60 -2.28 -8.51
C HIS A 55 -12.51 -3.22 -7.31
N THR A 56 -12.40 -2.70 -6.08
CA THR A 56 -12.25 -3.56 -4.90
C THR A 56 -13.63 -3.92 -4.34
N GLY A 57 -14.04 -5.18 -4.54
CA GLY A 57 -15.30 -5.68 -4.00
C GLY A 57 -15.29 -5.82 -2.46
N ARG A 58 -16.44 -5.57 -1.82
CA ARG A 58 -16.60 -5.61 -0.34
C ARG A 58 -16.07 -6.89 0.32
N ARG A 59 -16.30 -8.05 -0.30
CA ARG A 59 -15.82 -9.34 0.23
C ARG A 59 -14.30 -9.44 0.20
N ALA A 60 -13.67 -9.06 -0.90
CA ALA A 60 -12.21 -9.08 -1.03
C ALA A 60 -11.56 -8.11 -0.04
N PHE A 61 -12.16 -6.92 0.13
CA PHE A 61 -11.73 -5.95 1.14
C PHE A 61 -11.84 -6.50 2.57
N ALA A 62 -12.96 -7.13 2.93
CA ALA A 62 -13.12 -7.72 4.26
C ALA A 62 -12.09 -8.83 4.54
N GLN A 63 -11.87 -9.73 3.56
CA GLN A 63 -10.86 -10.79 3.68
C GLN A 63 -9.44 -10.24 3.79
N HIS A 64 -9.14 -9.19 3.02
CA HIS A 64 -7.87 -8.49 3.11
C HIS A 64 -7.63 -7.92 4.51
N ASN A 65 -8.62 -7.21 5.07
CA ASN A 65 -8.49 -6.61 6.40
C ASN A 65 -8.30 -7.67 7.49
N GLU A 66 -9.05 -8.78 7.45
CA GLU A 66 -8.88 -9.87 8.41
C GLU A 66 -7.44 -10.41 8.41
N LEU A 67 -6.84 -10.57 7.23
CA LEU A 67 -5.45 -11.03 7.11
C LEU A 67 -4.46 -9.99 7.62
N ILE A 68 -4.62 -8.71 7.28
CA ILE A 68 -3.69 -7.66 7.72
C ILE A 68 -3.80 -7.42 9.23
N GLU A 69 -5.01 -7.36 9.78
CA GLU A 69 -5.24 -7.18 11.22
C GLU A 69 -4.62 -8.32 12.05
N SER A 70 -4.57 -9.53 11.49
CA SER A 70 -3.93 -10.69 12.14
C SER A 70 -2.43 -10.50 12.41
N LEU A 71 -1.76 -9.59 11.70
CA LEU A 71 -0.34 -9.28 11.89
C LEU A 71 -0.08 -8.41 13.13
N GLY A 72 -1.13 -7.82 13.72
CA GLY A 72 -1.00 -6.95 14.91
C GLY A 72 -0.19 -5.67 14.65
N ARG A 73 -0.08 -5.23 13.39
CA ARG A 73 0.61 -4.00 13.00
C ARG A 73 -0.37 -2.84 12.88
N PRO A 74 0.06 -1.58 13.11
CA PRO A 74 -0.70 -0.41 12.69
C PRO A 74 -1.13 -0.53 11.23
N HIS A 75 -2.41 -0.27 10.95
CA HIS A 75 -3.02 -0.46 9.63
C HIS A 75 -3.82 0.76 9.21
N GLY A 76 -3.46 1.32 8.06
CA GLY A 76 -4.18 2.42 7.41
C GLY A 76 -4.75 2.01 6.05
N ILE A 77 -5.81 2.70 5.63
CA ILE A 77 -6.46 2.47 4.33
C ILE A 77 -6.33 3.72 3.49
N ILE A 78 -5.88 3.54 2.25
CA ILE A 78 -5.85 4.56 1.20
C ILE A 78 -6.98 4.24 0.23
N ILE A 79 -7.98 5.12 0.17
CA ILE A 79 -9.05 5.02 -0.83
C ILE A 79 -8.56 5.68 -2.12
N ASN A 80 -8.44 4.89 -3.18
CA ASN A 80 -7.97 5.34 -4.49
C ASN A 80 -9.12 5.37 -5.51
N GLY A 81 -9.15 6.43 -6.32
CA GLY A 81 -10.19 6.63 -7.33
C GLY A 81 -11.53 7.13 -6.78
N ALA A 82 -11.53 7.78 -5.62
CA ALA A 82 -12.67 8.58 -5.18
C ALA A 82 -12.65 9.91 -5.95
N ASP A 83 -13.70 10.20 -6.72
CA ASP A 83 -13.84 11.52 -7.35
C ASP A 83 -14.22 12.56 -6.28
N GLY A 84 -13.46 13.65 -6.22
CA GLY A 84 -13.64 14.71 -5.22
C GLY A 84 -14.93 15.53 -5.36
N ALA A 85 -15.80 15.19 -6.33
CA ALA A 85 -17.04 15.92 -6.61
C ALA A 85 -18.19 15.59 -5.64
N ASP A 86 -18.12 14.47 -4.92
CA ASP A 86 -19.18 14.01 -4.01
C ASP A 86 -19.00 14.47 -2.54
N TYR A 87 -17.94 15.21 -2.24
CA TYR A 87 -17.61 15.63 -0.87
C TYR A 87 -17.91 17.13 -0.66
N GLN A 88 -18.69 17.45 0.38
CA GLN A 88 -19.03 18.82 0.74
C GLN A 88 -17.76 19.61 1.13
N ALA A 89 -17.78 20.93 0.88
CA ALA A 89 -16.64 21.84 0.84
C ALA A 89 -15.62 21.78 2.00
N THR A 90 -15.95 21.21 3.15
CA THR A 90 -15.05 21.03 4.30
C THR A 90 -13.98 19.96 4.07
N GLU A 91 -14.27 18.90 3.30
CA GLU A 91 -13.33 17.80 3.02
C GLU A 91 -12.41 18.09 1.81
N ALA A 92 -12.77 19.07 0.97
CA ALA A 92 -11.96 19.52 -0.16
C ALA A 92 -10.58 20.06 0.28
N TYR A 93 -10.45 20.56 1.53
CA TYR A 93 -9.19 21.01 2.10
C TYR A 93 -8.22 19.86 2.39
N PHE A 94 -8.73 18.67 2.72
CA PHE A 94 -7.93 17.46 2.97
C PHE A 94 -7.58 16.71 1.68
N LEU A 95 -8.40 16.87 0.64
CA LEU A 95 -8.20 16.27 -0.69
C LEU A 95 -7.32 17.10 -1.64
N GLY A 96 -6.81 18.25 -1.19
CA GLY A 96 -5.76 19.04 -1.82
C GLY A 96 -5.87 19.21 -3.33
N GLU A 97 -6.49 20.31 -3.81
CA GLU A 97 -6.49 20.76 -5.21
C GLU A 97 -6.37 19.61 -6.24
N ALA A 98 -7.44 18.84 -6.41
CA ALA A 98 -7.56 17.76 -7.38
C ALA A 98 -7.49 18.22 -8.87
N SER A 99 -6.74 19.26 -9.21
CA SER A 99 -6.68 19.79 -10.59
C SER A 99 -5.31 20.30 -11.06
N LYS A 100 -4.19 19.81 -10.53
CA LYS A 100 -2.88 20.07 -11.16
C LYS A 100 -2.23 18.76 -11.55
N ARG A 101 -2.35 18.45 -12.86
CA ARG A 101 -1.62 17.43 -13.64
C ARG A 101 -0.39 16.90 -12.89
N SER A 102 -0.40 15.59 -12.64
CA SER A 102 0.69 14.85 -12.03
C SER A 102 2.04 15.23 -12.63
N LYS A 103 2.90 15.87 -11.82
CA LYS A 103 4.31 16.14 -12.15
C LYS A 103 5.12 14.84 -12.31
N PHE A 104 4.60 13.71 -11.83
CA PHE A 104 5.21 12.39 -11.94
C PHE A 104 4.99 11.71 -13.30
N ALA A 105 3.99 12.13 -14.08
CA ALA A 105 3.77 11.59 -15.43
C ALA A 105 4.91 11.93 -16.42
N GLY A 106 5.76 12.92 -16.10
CA GLY A 106 6.90 13.32 -16.92
C GLY A 106 8.12 12.39 -16.81
N TRP A 107 8.30 11.69 -15.69
CA TRP A 107 9.46 10.83 -15.46
C TRP A 107 9.45 9.53 -16.27
N PHE A 108 8.26 9.08 -16.70
CA PHE A 108 8.09 7.84 -17.47
C PHE A 108 8.07 8.05 -19.00
N ARG A 109 8.36 9.27 -19.50
CA ARG A 109 8.26 9.61 -20.94
C ARG A 109 9.58 9.90 -21.64
N THR A 110 10.71 9.66 -21.01
CA THR A 110 12.02 9.65 -21.69
C THR A 110 12.54 8.22 -21.80
N GLY A 111 12.26 7.63 -22.96
CA GLY A 111 12.81 6.39 -23.48
C GLY A 111 12.67 6.43 -25.00
#